data_AF-A0A2V3J1J1-F1
#
_entry.id   AF-A0A2V3J1J1-F1
#
_cell.length_a   1.000
_cell.length_b   1.000
_cell.length_c   1.000
_cell.angle_alpha   90.00
_cell.angle_beta   90.00
_cell.angle_gamma   90.00
#
_symmetry.space_group_name_H-M   'P 1'
#
loop_
_entity.id
_entity.type
_entity.pdbx_description
1 polymer ?
#
loop_
_entity_poly.entity_id
_entity_poly.type
_entity_poly.pdbx_seq_one_letter_code
_entity_poly.pdbx_strand_id
1 'polypeptide(L)'
;MSPRPSPAFLLAVPIRAQQCLPRRSCARLCANARPPGGDRDNADLDPQPSPALSRRVFVIGTTACSALVLVFGTRLFFGDDVVSRLWARTQRAFPNWFPPPQTAEQRRKTLDVQFATAYFAALQNAATRVHIISAADLKREEALVQRRALPLFFAEQPPPQHISNTQWFNFLLYARVHAIAQRTSPASRSAFVREHARQTLSLLSAALPALDAPSARAHPERWLGAIRALLQQLSDVGWISAFRVEPFDSGPGSSWFDEGRSTLTVFAMDPVCMQCAQLIGEEQYEQLSPKVSPLIAAMLSRAGIECSYEDYYVDDTFRADTSMFSPSQIASQFDISLC
;
A
#
# COMPACT_ATOMS: atom_id res chain seq x y z
N MET A 1 9.93 39.66 -33.09
CA MET A 1 10.24 38.24 -33.36
C MET A 1 9.80 37.44 -32.15
N SER A 2 8.65 36.78 -32.25
CA SER A 2 8.03 36.02 -31.16
C SER A 2 8.54 34.57 -31.16
N PRO A 3 8.75 33.93 -30.00
CA PRO A 3 8.99 32.50 -29.95
C PRO A 3 7.65 31.75 -30.11
N ARG A 4 7.62 30.76 -31.00
CA ARG A 4 6.51 29.81 -31.12
C ARG A 4 6.66 28.71 -30.06
N PRO A 5 5.56 28.29 -29.39
CA PRO A 5 5.55 27.13 -28.51
C PRO A 5 5.44 25.83 -29.32
N SER A 6 6.15 24.78 -28.90
CA SER A 6 5.94 23.43 -29.39
C SER A 6 4.68 22.82 -28.77
N PRO A 7 3.78 22.19 -29.55
CA PRO A 7 2.55 21.62 -29.06
C PRO A 7 2.77 20.25 -28.43
N ALA A 8 2.03 20.02 -27.34
CA ALA A 8 1.84 18.75 -26.68
C ALA A 8 1.27 17.70 -27.66
N PHE A 9 1.85 16.51 -27.65
CA PHE A 9 1.22 15.31 -28.20
C PHE A 9 0.55 14.53 -27.07
N LEU A 10 -0.74 14.82 -26.88
CA LEU A 10 -1.73 13.91 -26.32
C LEU A 10 -2.18 12.98 -27.44
N LEU A 11 -2.08 11.65 -27.24
CA LEU A 11 -3.01 10.64 -27.76
C LEU A 11 -2.53 9.22 -27.41
N ALA A 12 -3.24 8.56 -26.50
CA ALA A 12 -3.74 7.19 -26.67
C ALA A 12 -4.71 6.81 -25.55
N VAL A 13 -6.00 6.95 -25.85
CA VAL A 13 -7.19 6.28 -25.28
C VAL A 13 -8.10 6.08 -26.52
N PRO A 14 -9.03 5.08 -26.71
CA PRO A 14 -9.78 4.18 -25.79
C PRO A 14 -9.95 2.71 -26.33
N ILE A 15 -10.76 1.80 -25.73
CA ILE A 15 -12.12 1.43 -26.23
C ILE A 15 -12.91 0.49 -25.26
N ARG A 16 -14.11 0.99 -24.87
CA ARG A 16 -15.47 0.41 -24.66
C ARG A 16 -15.72 -0.69 -23.59
N ALA A 17 -16.87 -0.76 -22.90
CA ALA A 17 -18.27 -0.49 -23.30
C ALA A 17 -19.16 0.04 -22.11
N GLN A 18 -19.97 1.10 -22.30
CA GLN A 18 -21.45 1.11 -22.50
C GLN A 18 -22.27 0.36 -21.41
N GLN A 19 -22.95 1.08 -20.50
CA GLN A 19 -24.36 1.56 -20.59
C GLN A 19 -25.45 0.48 -20.39
N CYS A 20 -26.21 0.64 -19.28
CA CYS A 20 -27.69 0.57 -19.16
C CYS A 20 -28.40 -0.79 -19.41
N LEU A 21 -29.16 -1.41 -18.48
CA LEU A 21 -30.40 -1.06 -17.74
C LEU A 21 -30.86 -2.32 -16.93
N PRO A 22 -31.99 -2.35 -16.17
CA PRO A 22 -32.65 -1.38 -15.30
C PRO A 22 -32.95 -1.92 -13.86
N ARG A 23 -33.36 -0.98 -12.98
CA ARG A 23 -34.07 -1.21 -11.70
C ARG A 23 -35.46 -1.83 -11.89
N ARG A 24 -35.90 -2.64 -10.91
CA ARG A 24 -37.23 -2.70 -10.24
C ARG A 24 -37.29 -4.02 -9.42
N SER A 25 -37.96 -4.20 -8.28
CA SER A 25 -38.56 -3.39 -7.20
C SER A 25 -39.37 -4.38 -6.32
N CYS A 26 -39.68 -3.97 -5.08
CA CYS A 26 -40.66 -4.54 -4.12
C CYS A 26 -40.14 -5.71 -3.25
N ALA A 27 -40.00 -5.64 -1.91
CA ALA A 27 -40.75 -5.02 -0.80
C ALA A 27 -42.05 -5.75 -0.37
N ARG A 28 -42.16 -5.94 0.96
CA ARG A 28 -43.30 -6.39 1.80
C ARG A 28 -43.37 -7.92 2.01
N LEU A 29 -43.61 -8.47 3.21
CA LEU A 29 -44.53 -8.05 4.27
C LEU A 29 -44.02 -8.28 5.71
N CYS A 30 -44.60 -7.50 6.61
CA CYS A 30 -44.46 -7.52 8.07
C CYS A 30 -45.44 -8.51 8.75
N ALA A 31 -45.10 -8.81 10.01
CA ALA A 31 -45.98 -8.88 11.19
C ALA A 31 -47.00 -10.02 11.36
N ASN A 32 -46.87 -10.73 12.50
CA ASN A 32 -47.90 -10.94 13.54
C ASN A 32 -47.17 -11.50 14.79
N ALA A 33 -47.02 -10.78 15.91
CA ALA A 33 -48.00 -10.50 16.98
C ALA A 33 -48.29 -11.69 17.95
N ARG A 34 -47.35 -11.95 18.89
CA ARG A 34 -47.40 -11.90 20.39
C ARG A 34 -48.59 -12.50 21.22
N PRO A 35 -48.47 -12.63 22.58
CA PRO A 35 -48.18 -13.83 23.43
C PRO A 35 -49.39 -14.18 24.38
N PRO A 36 -49.29 -14.97 25.50
CA PRO A 36 -48.71 -14.51 26.80
C PRO A 36 -48.25 -15.60 27.82
N GLY A 37 -47.74 -15.17 28.99
CA GLY A 37 -47.56 -15.92 30.24
C GLY A 37 -46.12 -15.84 30.77
N GLY A 38 -45.81 -15.53 32.03
CA GLY A 38 -46.55 -15.24 33.25
C GLY A 38 -45.52 -14.90 34.35
N ASP A 39 -45.99 -14.25 35.42
CA ASP A 39 -45.26 -13.57 36.50
C ASP A 39 -44.12 -14.34 37.19
N ARG A 40 -43.14 -13.58 37.73
CA ARG A 40 -42.83 -13.59 39.17
C ARG A 40 -41.89 -12.47 39.61
N ASP A 41 -42.32 -11.84 40.69
CA ASP A 41 -41.63 -10.85 41.52
C ASP A 41 -40.28 -11.34 42.05
N ASN A 42 -39.31 -10.42 42.10
CA ASN A 42 -38.36 -10.29 43.20
C ASN A 42 -37.80 -8.87 43.19
N ALA A 43 -38.21 -8.09 44.18
CA ALA A 43 -37.54 -6.88 44.59
C ALA A 43 -36.37 -7.29 45.49
N ASP A 44 -35.15 -6.88 45.14
CA ASP A 44 -34.20 -6.45 46.16
C ASP A 44 -33.18 -5.45 45.62
N LEU A 45 -32.83 -4.55 46.53
CA LEU A 45 -32.12 -3.28 46.42
C LEU A 45 -30.80 -3.29 45.63
N ASP A 46 -30.70 -2.37 44.66
CA ASP A 46 -29.43 -1.76 44.22
C ASP A 46 -29.66 -0.27 43.92
N PRO A 47 -28.68 0.62 44.18
CA PRO A 47 -28.89 2.06 44.18
C PRO A 47 -29.18 2.53 42.76
N GLN A 48 -30.36 3.12 42.53
CA GLN A 48 -30.70 3.64 41.21
C GLN A 48 -29.63 4.62 40.72
N PRO A 49 -28.92 4.33 39.60
CA PRO A 49 -28.19 5.37 38.91
C PRO A 49 -29.24 6.35 38.41
N SER A 50 -29.11 7.63 38.79
CA SER A 50 -30.08 8.68 38.46
C SER A 50 -30.60 8.53 37.01
N PRO A 51 -31.92 8.67 36.75
CA PRO A 51 -32.50 8.42 35.42
C PRO A 51 -31.89 9.30 34.33
N ALA A 52 -31.18 10.37 34.70
CA ALA A 52 -30.37 11.19 33.80
C ALA A 52 -29.06 10.50 33.37
N LEU A 53 -28.41 9.75 34.26
CA LEU A 53 -27.18 9.00 33.98
C LEU A 53 -27.47 7.73 33.17
N SER A 54 -28.55 7.00 33.49
CA SER A 54 -28.94 5.82 32.70
C SER A 54 -29.43 6.21 31.30
N ARG A 55 -30.19 7.32 31.16
CA ARG A 55 -30.53 7.88 29.83
C ARG A 55 -29.31 8.34 29.07
N ARG A 56 -28.30 8.96 29.70
CA ARG A 56 -27.06 9.36 29.02
C ARG A 56 -26.23 8.16 28.55
N VAL A 57 -26.09 7.13 29.38
CA VAL A 57 -25.37 5.89 29.00
C VAL A 57 -26.14 5.11 27.94
N PHE A 58 -27.48 5.07 28.01
CA PHE A 58 -28.32 4.41 27.01
C PHE A 58 -28.33 5.16 25.68
N VAL A 59 -28.37 6.50 25.68
CA VAL A 59 -28.25 7.34 24.48
C VAL A 59 -26.85 7.23 23.89
N ILE A 60 -25.78 7.30 24.68
CA ILE A 60 -24.40 7.14 24.17
C ILE A 60 -24.19 5.72 23.62
N GLY A 61 -24.67 4.69 24.32
CA GLY A 61 -24.61 3.30 23.88
C GLY A 61 -25.41 3.03 22.61
N THR A 62 -26.62 3.58 22.49
CA THR A 62 -27.43 3.46 21.26
C THR A 62 -26.86 4.29 20.11
N THR A 63 -26.28 5.46 20.36
CA THR A 63 -25.64 6.28 19.30
C THR A 63 -24.34 5.64 18.81
N ALA A 64 -23.53 5.08 19.72
CA ALA A 64 -22.31 4.35 19.38
C ALA A 64 -22.61 3.02 18.68
N CYS A 65 -23.61 2.25 19.14
CA CYS A 65 -24.08 1.06 18.43
C CYS A 65 -24.73 1.41 17.09
N SER A 66 -25.44 2.52 16.97
CA SER A 66 -26.04 2.95 15.69
C SER A 66 -24.96 3.40 14.71
N ALA A 67 -23.93 4.11 15.15
CA ALA A 67 -22.78 4.47 14.32
C ALA A 67 -21.96 3.23 13.92
N LEU A 68 -21.74 2.29 14.84
CA LEU A 68 -21.09 1.02 14.54
C LEU A 68 -21.93 0.17 13.57
N VAL A 69 -23.24 0.07 13.75
CA VAL A 69 -24.14 -0.66 12.84
C VAL A 69 -24.28 0.06 11.50
N LEU A 70 -24.20 1.39 11.45
CA LEU A 70 -24.15 2.12 10.17
C LEU A 70 -22.83 1.88 9.47
N VAL A 71 -21.69 1.92 10.16
CA VAL A 71 -20.36 1.72 9.56
C VAL A 71 -20.15 0.25 9.16
N PHE A 72 -20.49 -0.72 10.03
CA PHE A 72 -20.42 -2.14 9.73
C PHE A 72 -21.50 -2.57 8.72
N GLY A 73 -22.72 -2.04 8.84
CA GLY A 73 -23.82 -2.32 7.92
C GLY A 73 -23.58 -1.73 6.53
N THR A 74 -22.98 -0.54 6.42
CA THR A 74 -22.58 0.00 5.11
C THR A 74 -21.41 -0.76 4.51
N ARG A 75 -20.48 -1.26 5.33
CA ARG A 75 -19.44 -2.21 4.88
C ARG A 75 -20.03 -3.51 4.32
N LEU A 76 -21.02 -4.07 5.00
CA LEU A 76 -21.70 -5.32 4.61
C LEU A 76 -22.58 -5.19 3.36
N PHE A 77 -23.19 -4.01 3.12
CA PHE A 77 -24.17 -3.83 2.04
C PHE A 77 -23.66 -3.04 0.82
N PHE A 78 -22.64 -2.19 0.96
CA PHE A 78 -22.23 -1.26 -0.10
C PHE A 78 -20.74 -1.31 -0.47
N GLY A 79 -19.96 -2.19 0.15
CA GLY A 79 -18.52 -2.33 -0.08
C GLY A 79 -17.70 -1.17 0.52
N ASP A 80 -16.38 -1.39 0.66
CA ASP A 80 -15.45 -0.43 1.27
C ASP A 80 -15.39 0.92 0.53
N ASP A 81 -15.79 0.97 -0.75
CA ASP A 81 -15.76 2.16 -1.60
C ASP A 81 -16.86 3.19 -1.22
N VAL A 82 -18.08 2.75 -0.90
CA VAL A 82 -19.17 3.67 -0.50
C VAL A 82 -18.90 4.28 0.87
N VAL A 83 -18.34 3.51 1.80
CA VAL A 83 -17.95 4.00 3.13
C VAL A 83 -16.86 5.06 3.01
N SER A 84 -15.86 4.82 2.17
CA SER A 84 -14.78 5.79 1.91
C SER A 84 -15.30 7.10 1.29
N ARG A 85 -16.25 7.01 0.35
CA ARG A 85 -16.91 8.18 -0.25
C ARG A 85 -17.81 8.93 0.75
N LEU A 86 -18.53 8.20 1.61
CA LEU A 86 -19.36 8.79 2.66
C LEU A 86 -18.48 9.49 3.69
N TRP A 87 -17.40 8.85 4.12
CA TRP A 87 -16.40 9.41 5.03
C TRP A 87 -15.78 10.68 4.47
N ALA A 88 -15.31 10.65 3.21
CA ALA A 88 -14.75 11.82 2.54
C ALA A 88 -15.78 12.97 2.42
N ARG A 89 -17.06 12.66 2.17
CA ARG A 89 -18.14 13.68 2.15
C ARG A 89 -18.41 14.25 3.53
N THR A 90 -18.47 13.41 4.56
CA THR A 90 -18.70 13.84 5.94
C THR A 90 -17.53 14.68 6.46
N GLN A 91 -16.30 14.31 6.12
CA GLN A 91 -15.09 15.06 6.47
C GLN A 91 -15.05 16.45 5.81
N ARG A 92 -15.50 16.57 4.55
CA ARG A 92 -15.67 17.87 3.89
C ARG A 92 -16.78 18.71 4.51
N ALA A 93 -17.89 18.09 4.92
CA ALA A 93 -19.02 18.78 5.50
C ALA A 93 -18.76 19.25 6.95
N PHE A 94 -17.91 18.53 7.69
CA PHE A 94 -17.63 18.79 9.10
C PHE A 94 -16.12 18.75 9.42
N PRO A 95 -15.29 19.63 8.83
CA PRO A 95 -13.83 19.55 8.94
C PRO A 95 -13.32 19.63 10.38
N ASN A 96 -14.02 20.33 11.27
CA ASN A 96 -13.64 20.49 12.68
C ASN A 96 -13.97 19.28 13.57
N TRP A 97 -14.74 18.31 13.05
CA TRP A 97 -15.09 17.09 13.80
C TRP A 97 -14.07 15.97 13.59
N PHE A 98 -13.20 16.12 12.58
CA PHE A 98 -12.16 15.15 12.29
C PHE A 98 -10.81 15.75 12.68
N PRO A 99 -9.90 14.93 13.24
CA PRO A 99 -8.53 15.38 13.41
C PRO A 99 -7.96 15.83 12.05
N PRO A 100 -7.08 16.84 12.03
CA PRO A 100 -6.47 17.28 10.79
C PRO A 100 -5.79 16.09 10.11
N PRO A 101 -5.83 16.02 8.77
CA PRO A 101 -5.20 14.93 8.04
C PRO A 101 -3.71 14.89 8.40
N GLN A 102 -3.27 13.76 8.94
CA GLN A 102 -1.86 13.56 9.27
C GLN A 102 -1.03 13.54 7.98
N THR A 103 0.19 14.07 8.01
CA THR A 103 1.13 13.91 6.89
C THR A 103 1.63 12.46 6.83
N ALA A 104 2.16 12.04 5.68
CA ALA A 104 2.80 10.73 5.54
C ALA A 104 3.89 10.50 6.60
N GLU A 105 4.68 11.52 6.91
CA GLU A 105 5.71 11.49 7.95
C GLU A 105 5.14 11.31 9.36
N GLN A 106 3.96 11.86 9.64
CA GLN A 106 3.28 11.71 10.94
C GLN A 106 2.64 10.32 11.09
N ARG A 107 2.18 9.70 9.99
CA ARG A 107 1.62 8.35 10.01
C ARG A 107 2.68 7.25 10.11
N ARG A 108 3.88 7.52 9.61
CA ARG A 108 4.99 6.55 9.58
C ARG A 108 5.70 6.50 10.94
N LYS A 109 6.16 5.31 11.34
CA LYS A 109 7.22 5.20 12.35
C LYS A 109 8.50 5.85 11.84
N THR A 110 9.35 6.32 12.75
CA THR A 110 10.68 6.81 12.40
C THR A 110 11.45 5.71 11.67
N LEU A 111 12.06 6.06 10.52
CA LEU A 111 12.86 5.13 9.74
C LEU A 111 14.03 4.60 10.58
N ASP A 112 14.13 3.28 10.68
CA ASP A 112 15.23 2.61 11.35
C ASP A 112 16.54 2.85 10.58
N VAL A 113 17.51 3.47 11.26
CA VAL A 113 18.78 3.89 10.66
C VAL A 113 19.65 2.68 10.29
N GLN A 114 19.59 1.59 11.06
CA GLN A 114 20.38 0.39 10.79
C GLN A 114 19.85 -0.31 9.53
N PHE A 115 18.53 -0.48 9.44
CA PHE A 115 17.85 -1.02 8.28
C PHE A 115 18.12 -0.17 7.03
N ALA A 116 17.95 1.15 7.11
CA ALA A 116 18.21 2.05 5.99
C ALA A 116 19.65 1.93 5.48
N THR A 117 20.63 1.92 6.40
CA THR A 117 22.05 1.77 6.07
C THR A 117 22.35 0.41 5.44
N ALA A 118 21.79 -0.66 5.99
CA ALA A 118 21.94 -2.01 5.47
C ALA A 118 21.27 -2.19 4.09
N TYR A 119 20.12 -1.55 3.86
CA TYR A 119 19.45 -1.51 2.56
C TYR A 119 20.33 -0.83 1.49
N PHE A 120 20.96 0.29 1.84
CA PHE A 120 21.94 0.95 0.98
C PHE A 120 23.12 0.01 0.63
N ALA A 121 23.66 -0.70 1.62
CA ALA A 121 24.71 -1.69 1.39
C ALA A 121 24.23 -2.83 0.49
N ALA A 122 22.98 -3.29 0.65
CA ALA A 122 22.38 -4.33 -0.18
C ALA A 122 22.27 -3.91 -1.65
N LEU A 123 21.89 -2.65 -1.94
CA LEU A 123 21.90 -2.10 -3.30
C LEU A 123 23.29 -2.17 -3.95
N GLN A 124 24.32 -1.68 -3.25
CA GLN A 124 25.70 -1.72 -3.75
C GLN A 124 26.15 -3.17 -3.97
N ASN A 125 25.95 -4.02 -2.97
CA ASN A 125 26.36 -5.42 -3.02
C ASN A 125 25.66 -6.17 -4.16
N ALA A 126 24.36 -5.97 -4.35
CA ALA A 126 23.64 -6.54 -5.49
C ALA A 126 24.24 -6.09 -6.82
N ALA A 127 24.44 -4.78 -7.01
CA ALA A 127 25.00 -4.23 -8.25
C ALA A 127 26.40 -4.77 -8.57
N THR A 128 27.26 -4.88 -7.55
CA THR A 128 28.61 -5.45 -7.71
C THR A 128 28.58 -6.94 -8.03
N ARG A 129 27.71 -7.72 -7.37
CA ARG A 129 27.58 -9.17 -7.57
C ARG A 129 27.08 -9.55 -8.95
N VAL A 130 26.16 -8.77 -9.50
CA VAL A 130 25.68 -8.97 -10.88
C VAL A 130 26.52 -8.21 -11.91
N HIS A 131 27.72 -7.74 -11.52
CA HIS A 131 28.70 -7.09 -12.38
C HIS A 131 28.19 -5.87 -13.17
N ILE A 132 27.26 -5.09 -12.59
CA ILE A 132 26.78 -3.84 -13.21
C ILE A 132 27.80 -2.72 -13.07
N ILE A 133 28.34 -2.55 -11.86
CA ILE A 133 29.24 -1.45 -11.52
C ILE A 133 30.11 -1.84 -10.33
N SER A 134 31.37 -1.41 -10.31
CA SER A 134 32.26 -1.61 -9.17
C SER A 134 31.84 -0.73 -7.99
N ALA A 135 32.20 -1.11 -6.76
CA ALA A 135 31.88 -0.28 -5.58
C ALA A 135 32.57 1.10 -5.63
N ALA A 136 33.77 1.18 -6.22
CA ALA A 136 34.50 2.43 -6.35
C ALA A 136 33.86 3.36 -7.39
N ASP A 137 33.46 2.81 -8.54
CA ASP A 137 32.79 3.58 -9.59
C ASP A 137 31.40 4.00 -9.15
N LEU A 138 30.66 3.15 -8.44
CA LEU A 138 29.35 3.51 -7.90
C LEU A 138 29.43 4.73 -6.99
N LYS A 139 30.39 4.78 -6.06
CA LYS A 139 30.61 5.96 -5.20
C LYS A 139 30.91 7.23 -6.01
N ARG A 140 31.68 7.10 -7.10
CA ARG A 140 32.00 8.23 -7.97
C ARG A 140 30.77 8.73 -8.71
N GLU A 141 30.00 7.84 -9.31
CA GLU A 141 28.77 8.16 -10.04
C GLU A 141 27.71 8.75 -9.10
N GLU A 142 27.53 8.17 -7.92
CA GLU A 142 26.64 8.71 -6.87
C GLU A 142 26.97 10.17 -6.56
N ALA A 143 28.25 10.51 -6.36
CA ALA A 143 28.66 11.89 -6.08
C ALA A 143 28.33 12.85 -7.24
N LEU A 144 28.42 12.38 -8.50
CA LEU A 144 28.04 13.17 -9.68
C LEU A 144 26.53 13.35 -9.79
N VAL A 145 25.75 12.31 -9.49
CA VAL A 145 24.28 12.40 -9.47
C VAL A 145 23.81 13.30 -8.34
N GLN A 146 24.36 13.16 -7.13
CA GLN A 146 24.01 13.99 -5.97
C GLN A 146 24.15 15.48 -6.26
N ARG A 147 25.23 15.91 -6.93
CA ARG A 147 25.44 17.32 -7.31
C ARG A 147 24.36 17.84 -8.26
N ARG A 148 23.89 17.00 -9.18
CA ARG A 148 22.87 17.36 -10.19
C ARG A 148 21.45 17.29 -9.63
N ALA A 149 21.21 16.33 -8.74
CA ALA A 149 19.90 16.05 -8.18
C ALA A 149 19.56 16.92 -6.98
N LEU A 150 20.54 17.62 -6.38
CA LEU A 150 20.32 18.46 -5.20
C LEU A 150 19.12 19.43 -5.37
N PRO A 151 18.97 20.17 -6.49
CA PRO A 151 17.83 21.08 -6.67
C PRO A 151 16.48 20.38 -6.85
N LEU A 152 16.46 19.09 -7.24
CA LEU A 152 15.22 18.31 -7.37
C LEU A 152 14.62 17.97 -6.00
N PHE A 153 15.46 17.86 -4.98
CA PHE A 153 15.04 17.51 -3.63
C PHE A 153 15.06 18.73 -2.70
N PHE A 154 16.02 19.63 -2.85
CA PHE A 154 16.25 20.75 -1.96
C PHE A 154 16.41 22.03 -2.78
N ALA A 155 15.30 22.71 -3.06
CA ALA A 155 15.31 23.93 -3.86
C ALA A 155 16.19 25.02 -3.22
N GLU A 156 15.86 25.44 -1.99
CA GLU A 156 16.52 26.57 -1.30
C GLU A 156 16.89 26.27 0.16
N GLN A 157 16.54 25.07 0.67
CA GLN A 157 16.83 24.68 2.04
C GLN A 157 18.15 23.90 2.12
N PRO A 158 18.98 24.12 3.16
CA PRO A 158 20.14 23.29 3.38
C PRO A 158 19.68 21.83 3.59
N PRO A 159 20.30 20.85 2.91
CA PRO A 159 19.89 19.47 3.03
C PRO A 159 20.10 18.98 4.47
N PRO A 160 19.11 18.28 5.07
CA PRO A 160 19.33 17.59 6.33
C PRO A 160 20.39 16.51 6.12
N GLN A 161 21.31 16.34 7.07
CA GLN A 161 22.41 15.38 6.92
C GLN A 161 22.17 14.03 7.62
N HIS A 162 20.94 13.77 8.09
CA HIS A 162 20.61 12.57 8.86
C HIS A 162 19.72 11.61 8.06
N ILE A 163 20.13 10.34 7.96
CA ILE A 163 19.47 9.31 7.13
C ILE A 163 18.03 8.97 7.56
N SER A 164 17.66 9.27 8.81
CA SER A 164 16.26 9.10 9.25
C SER A 164 15.30 10.15 8.68
N ASN A 165 15.81 11.25 8.11
CA ASN A 165 14.99 12.21 7.40
C ASN A 165 14.56 11.62 6.04
N THR A 166 13.26 11.53 5.80
CA THR A 166 12.70 10.89 4.59
C THR A 166 13.17 11.56 3.30
N GLN A 167 13.25 12.89 3.24
CA GLN A 167 13.66 13.62 2.05
C GLN A 167 15.15 13.37 1.73
N TRP A 168 16.02 13.42 2.75
CA TRP A 168 17.44 13.07 2.61
C TRP A 168 17.64 11.61 2.21
N PHE A 169 16.87 10.71 2.82
CA PHE A 169 16.87 9.29 2.45
C PHE A 169 16.52 9.10 0.96
N ASN A 170 15.45 9.73 0.47
CA ASN A 170 15.06 9.63 -0.94
C ASN A 170 16.11 10.23 -1.88
N PHE A 171 16.72 11.35 -1.51
CA PHE A 171 17.80 11.95 -2.31
C PHE A 171 18.98 10.99 -2.48
N LEU A 172 19.46 10.40 -1.38
CA LEU A 172 20.57 9.45 -1.42
C LEU A 172 20.17 8.16 -2.17
N LEU A 173 18.93 7.69 -1.96
CA LEU A 173 18.40 6.52 -2.62
C LEU A 173 18.30 6.72 -4.13
N TYR A 174 17.76 7.85 -4.56
CA TYR A 174 17.69 8.25 -5.96
C TYR A 174 19.07 8.31 -6.58
N ALA A 175 20.05 8.95 -5.92
CA ALA A 175 21.40 9.02 -6.45
C ALA A 175 22.03 7.64 -6.70
N ARG A 176 21.85 6.70 -5.76
CA ARG A 176 22.36 5.32 -5.88
C ARG A 176 21.63 4.55 -6.97
N VAL A 177 20.29 4.55 -6.94
CA VAL A 177 19.48 3.77 -7.90
C VAL A 177 19.67 4.32 -9.31
N HIS A 178 19.72 5.64 -9.50
CA HIS A 178 20.01 6.27 -10.78
C HIS A 178 21.40 5.88 -11.28
N ALA A 179 22.44 5.96 -10.45
CA ALA A 179 23.80 5.56 -10.85
C ALA A 179 23.88 4.10 -11.30
N ILE A 180 23.17 3.19 -10.61
CA ILE A 180 23.04 1.78 -11.01
C ILE A 180 22.26 1.67 -12.31
N ALA A 181 21.13 2.37 -12.44
CA ALA A 181 20.22 2.32 -13.58
C ALA A 181 20.93 2.70 -14.89
N GLN A 182 21.75 3.76 -14.86
CA GLN A 182 22.55 4.22 -16.01
C GLN A 182 23.57 3.18 -16.51
N ARG A 183 23.89 2.16 -15.70
CA ARG A 183 24.81 1.07 -16.07
C ARG A 183 24.10 -0.26 -16.32
N THR A 184 22.77 -0.31 -16.18
CA THR A 184 21.99 -1.54 -16.39
C THR A 184 21.58 -1.72 -17.84
N SER A 185 21.69 -2.95 -18.34
CA SER A 185 21.01 -3.39 -19.56
C SER A 185 19.66 -4.03 -19.19
N PRO A 186 18.70 -4.18 -20.12
CA PRO A 186 17.44 -4.87 -19.83
C PRO A 186 17.63 -6.25 -19.18
N ALA A 187 18.66 -7.01 -19.59
CA ALA A 187 18.96 -8.31 -19.02
C ALA A 187 19.51 -8.23 -17.58
N SER A 188 20.36 -7.24 -17.27
CA SER A 188 20.93 -7.11 -15.92
C SER A 188 19.97 -6.49 -14.91
N ARG A 189 18.92 -5.78 -15.34
CA ARG A 189 17.87 -5.23 -14.47
C ARG A 189 17.20 -6.30 -13.62
N SER A 190 16.68 -7.36 -14.25
CA SER A 190 16.00 -8.45 -13.52
C SER A 190 16.91 -9.19 -12.55
N ALA A 191 18.18 -9.41 -12.94
CA ALA A 191 19.18 -10.03 -12.06
C ALA A 191 19.48 -9.16 -10.84
N PHE A 192 19.65 -7.85 -11.04
CA PHE A 192 19.87 -6.89 -9.97
C PHE A 192 18.69 -6.83 -9.01
N VAL A 193 17.46 -6.67 -9.52
CA VAL A 193 16.24 -6.56 -8.72
C VAL A 193 16.08 -7.80 -7.84
N ARG A 194 16.29 -8.99 -8.42
CA ARG A 194 16.22 -10.26 -7.69
C ARG A 194 17.28 -10.36 -6.59
N GLU A 195 18.53 -10.04 -6.90
CA GLU A 195 19.63 -10.12 -5.93
C GLU A 195 19.48 -9.09 -4.81
N HIS A 196 19.09 -7.86 -5.15
CA HIS A 196 18.79 -6.81 -4.17
C HIS A 196 17.63 -7.22 -3.26
N ALA A 197 16.52 -7.71 -3.84
CA ALA A 197 15.38 -8.16 -3.05
C ALA A 197 15.75 -9.33 -2.11
N ARG A 198 16.54 -10.28 -2.58
CA ARG A 198 17.04 -11.41 -1.76
C ARG A 198 17.90 -10.92 -0.59
N GLN A 199 18.79 -9.97 -0.82
CA GLN A 199 19.63 -9.40 0.24
C GLN A 199 18.79 -8.59 1.24
N THR A 200 17.89 -7.74 0.77
CA THR A 200 17.01 -6.96 1.64
C THR A 200 16.10 -7.86 2.48
N LEU A 201 15.58 -8.95 1.90
CA LEU A 201 14.81 -9.95 2.64
C LEU A 201 15.62 -10.60 3.76
N SER A 202 16.94 -10.78 3.58
CA SER A 202 17.81 -11.31 4.64
C SER A 202 18.10 -10.34 5.78
N LEU A 203 17.87 -9.04 5.57
CA LEU A 203 17.94 -8.02 6.63
C LEU A 203 16.71 -8.06 7.53
N LEU A 204 15.60 -8.58 7.01
CA LEU A 204 14.35 -8.71 7.73
C LEU A 204 14.34 -10.05 8.48
N SER A 205 14.06 -9.97 9.77
CA SER A 205 14.06 -11.09 10.73
C SER A 205 13.02 -12.18 10.47
N ALA A 206 12.23 -12.06 9.39
CA ALA A 206 11.21 -13.04 9.06
C ALA A 206 11.86 -14.41 8.83
N ALA A 207 11.77 -15.26 9.85
CA ALA A 207 11.60 -16.69 9.67
C ALA A 207 10.33 -16.87 8.84
N LEU A 208 10.48 -16.67 7.53
CA LEU A 208 9.45 -17.04 6.59
C LEU A 208 9.24 -18.54 6.82
N PRO A 209 8.01 -18.98 7.11
CA PRO A 209 7.75 -20.40 7.20
C PRO A 209 8.29 -21.07 5.93
N ALA A 210 8.76 -22.30 6.04
CA ALA A 210 9.03 -23.12 4.86
C ALA A 210 7.68 -23.31 4.17
N LEU A 211 7.42 -22.43 3.22
CA LEU A 211 6.21 -22.38 2.43
C LEU A 211 6.54 -23.09 1.11
N ASP A 212 5.61 -23.89 0.61
CA ASP A 212 5.72 -24.59 -0.68
C ASP A 212 4.40 -24.47 -1.47
N ALA A 213 4.45 -24.63 -2.80
CA ALA A 213 3.26 -24.49 -3.64
C ALA A 213 2.09 -25.42 -3.20
N PRO A 214 2.31 -26.69 -2.80
CA PRO A 214 1.23 -27.54 -2.29
C PRO A 214 0.56 -26.99 -1.02
N SER A 215 1.34 -26.49 -0.05
CA SER A 215 0.80 -25.88 1.17
C SER A 215 0.11 -24.54 0.89
N ALA A 216 0.50 -23.81 -0.16
CA ALA A 216 -0.19 -22.61 -0.60
C ALA A 216 -1.62 -22.90 -1.03
N ARG A 217 -1.82 -23.98 -1.78
CA ARG A 217 -3.14 -24.43 -2.21
C ARG A 217 -3.98 -24.93 -1.03
N ALA A 218 -3.37 -25.68 -0.10
CA ALA A 218 -4.07 -26.27 1.03
C ALA A 218 -4.39 -25.28 2.16
N HIS A 219 -3.52 -24.28 2.36
CA HIS A 219 -3.54 -23.35 3.50
C HIS A 219 -3.20 -21.91 3.07
N PRO A 220 -4.01 -21.28 2.19
CA PRO A 220 -3.76 -19.93 1.68
C PRO A 220 -3.66 -18.87 2.79
N GLU A 221 -4.34 -19.07 3.91
CA GLU A 221 -4.28 -18.20 5.09
C GLU A 221 -2.87 -18.11 5.70
N ARG A 222 -2.09 -19.19 5.66
CA ARG A 222 -0.70 -19.20 6.18
C ARG A 222 0.23 -18.32 5.35
N TRP A 223 0.01 -18.31 4.04
CA TRP A 223 0.76 -17.49 3.10
C TRP A 223 0.42 -16.02 3.22
N LEU A 224 -0.88 -15.71 3.28
CA LEU A 224 -1.34 -14.35 3.58
C LEU A 224 -0.77 -13.89 4.94
N GLY A 225 -0.70 -14.78 5.92
CA GLY A 225 -0.03 -14.53 7.20
C GLY A 225 1.46 -14.17 7.05
N ALA A 226 2.21 -14.91 6.22
CA ALA A 226 3.62 -14.64 5.96
C ALA A 226 3.85 -13.31 5.21
N ILE A 227 3.04 -13.01 4.20
CA ILE A 227 3.06 -11.72 3.49
C ILE A 227 2.78 -10.58 4.46
N ARG A 228 1.74 -10.72 5.31
CA ARG A 228 1.40 -9.73 6.34
C ARG A 228 2.53 -9.57 7.36
N ALA A 229 3.20 -10.65 7.76
CA ALA A 229 4.33 -10.59 8.67
C ALA A 229 5.53 -9.83 8.05
N LEU A 230 5.84 -10.06 6.77
CA LEU A 230 6.86 -9.31 6.05
C LEU A 230 6.52 -7.81 5.98
N LEU A 231 5.28 -7.49 5.60
CA LEU A 231 4.80 -6.10 5.53
C LEU A 231 4.78 -5.43 6.91
N GLN A 232 4.45 -6.18 7.97
CA GLN A 232 4.52 -5.68 9.34
C GLN A 232 5.95 -5.32 9.73
N GLN A 233 6.94 -6.15 9.39
CA GLN A 233 8.34 -5.80 9.65
C GLN A 233 8.77 -4.55 8.89
N LEU A 234 8.33 -4.38 7.64
CA LEU A 234 8.56 -3.14 6.88
C LEU A 234 7.90 -1.93 7.55
N SER A 235 6.71 -2.09 8.14
CA SER A 235 6.07 -1.03 8.92
C SER A 235 6.85 -0.73 10.21
N ASP A 236 7.35 -1.75 10.89
CA ASP A 236 8.08 -1.63 12.16
C ASP A 236 9.41 -0.90 12.01
N VAL A 237 10.13 -1.13 10.90
CA VAL A 237 11.36 -0.37 10.57
C VAL A 237 11.08 0.99 9.94
N GLY A 238 9.81 1.40 9.82
CA GLY A 238 9.43 2.68 9.23
C GLY A 238 9.65 2.77 7.72
N TRP A 239 9.66 1.64 7.00
CA TRP A 239 9.71 1.64 5.53
C TRP A 239 8.37 2.00 4.90
N ILE A 240 7.27 1.56 5.50
CA ILE A 240 5.88 1.89 5.13
C ILE A 240 5.11 2.35 6.38
N SER A 241 4.05 3.14 6.21
CA SER A 241 3.19 3.52 7.35
C SER A 241 2.23 2.40 7.72
N ALA A 242 1.68 1.71 6.72
CA ALA A 242 0.72 0.63 6.87
C ALA A 242 0.63 -0.19 5.57
N PHE A 243 -0.24 -1.21 5.57
CA PHE A 243 -0.50 -2.02 4.39
C PHE A 243 -1.92 -2.60 4.39
N ARG A 244 -2.41 -2.95 3.19
CA ARG A 244 -3.61 -3.77 2.99
C ARG A 244 -3.26 -4.93 2.06
N VAL A 245 -3.75 -6.12 2.38
CA VAL A 245 -3.62 -7.30 1.53
C VAL A 245 -5.01 -7.75 1.16
N GLU A 246 -5.35 -7.62 -0.11
CA GLU A 246 -6.58 -8.14 -0.68
C GLU A 246 -6.34 -9.59 -1.12
N PRO A 247 -7.05 -10.55 -0.52
CA PRO A 247 -6.80 -11.97 -0.74
C PRO A 247 -7.19 -12.39 -2.15
N PHE A 248 -6.80 -13.62 -2.49
CA PHE A 248 -7.10 -14.28 -3.75
C PHE A 248 -8.56 -14.19 -4.15
N ASP A 249 -8.84 -13.68 -5.34
CA ASP A 249 -10.18 -13.72 -5.92
C ASP A 249 -10.44 -15.11 -6.53
N SER A 250 -10.61 -16.10 -5.65
CA SER A 250 -10.75 -17.52 -6.00
C SER A 250 -12.19 -18.03 -5.87
N GLY A 251 -13.19 -17.14 -5.92
CA GLY A 251 -14.60 -17.52 -5.82
C GLY A 251 -15.10 -18.30 -7.05
N PRO A 252 -16.03 -19.25 -6.89
CA PRO A 252 -16.69 -19.90 -8.04
C PRO A 252 -17.39 -18.83 -8.90
N GLY A 253 -17.01 -18.73 -10.17
CA GLY A 253 -17.50 -17.70 -11.10
C GLY A 253 -16.56 -16.51 -11.31
N SER A 254 -15.41 -16.47 -10.61
CA SER A 254 -14.26 -15.66 -11.03
C SER A 254 -13.73 -16.22 -12.35
N SER A 255 -13.62 -15.36 -13.37
CA SER A 255 -13.06 -15.73 -14.69
C SER A 255 -11.62 -16.26 -14.63
N TRP A 256 -10.98 -16.19 -13.46
CA TRP A 256 -9.60 -16.59 -13.22
C TRP A 256 -9.46 -17.98 -12.59
N PHE A 257 -10.57 -18.56 -12.07
CA PHE A 257 -10.57 -19.90 -11.47
C PHE A 257 -10.27 -21.00 -12.51
N ASP A 258 -10.65 -20.77 -13.77
CA ASP A 258 -10.50 -21.75 -14.86
C ASP A 258 -9.05 -21.90 -15.37
N GLU A 259 -8.13 -20.99 -15.00
CA GLU A 259 -6.74 -20.99 -15.50
C GLU A 259 -5.67 -21.41 -14.46
N GLY A 260 -6.07 -21.72 -13.21
CA GLY A 260 -5.12 -22.06 -12.14
C GLY A 260 -4.23 -20.89 -11.67
N ARG A 261 -4.55 -19.67 -12.09
CA ARG A 261 -3.89 -18.41 -11.69
C ARG A 261 -4.61 -17.80 -10.50
N SER A 262 -3.85 -17.33 -9.53
CA SER A 262 -4.40 -16.67 -8.34
C SER A 262 -3.82 -15.27 -8.22
N THR A 263 -4.69 -14.25 -8.15
CA THR A 263 -4.25 -12.86 -8.03
C THR A 263 -4.16 -12.43 -6.58
N LEU A 264 -3.14 -11.66 -6.22
CA LEU A 264 -2.98 -11.07 -4.89
C LEU A 264 -2.71 -9.59 -5.06
N THR A 265 -3.45 -8.73 -4.38
CA THR A 265 -3.18 -7.28 -4.41
C THR A 265 -2.69 -6.82 -3.05
N VAL A 266 -1.53 -6.16 -3.03
CA VAL A 266 -0.90 -5.60 -1.84
C VAL A 266 -0.81 -4.08 -1.99
N PHE A 267 -1.35 -3.36 -1.02
CA PHE A 267 -1.21 -1.91 -0.91
C PHE A 267 -0.16 -1.61 0.15
N ALA A 268 0.92 -0.96 -0.23
CA ALA A 268 1.89 -0.37 0.68
C ALA A 268 1.59 1.12 0.85
N MET A 269 1.28 1.55 2.08
CA MET A 269 0.92 2.93 2.37
C MET A 269 2.14 3.75 2.79
N ASP A 270 2.20 4.98 2.29
CA ASP A 270 3.25 5.98 2.50
C ASP A 270 4.68 5.40 2.48
N PRO A 271 5.09 4.63 1.45
CA PRO A 271 6.43 4.09 1.40
C PRO A 271 7.48 5.20 1.46
N VAL A 272 8.52 4.98 2.28
CA VAL A 272 9.60 5.96 2.50
C VAL A 272 10.38 6.26 1.23
N CYS A 273 10.31 5.36 0.25
CA CYS A 273 10.97 5.49 -1.05
C CYS A 273 10.08 6.07 -2.15
N MET A 274 8.86 6.56 -1.85
CA MET A 274 7.87 6.99 -2.85
C MET A 274 8.45 7.98 -3.86
N GLN A 275 9.05 9.07 -3.38
CA GLN A 275 9.59 10.12 -4.26
C GLN A 275 10.71 9.57 -5.17
N CYS A 276 11.61 8.75 -4.62
CA CYS A 276 12.63 8.08 -5.42
C CYS A 276 12.03 7.13 -6.46
N ALA A 277 11.02 6.34 -6.09
CA ALA A 277 10.38 5.39 -7.00
C ALA A 277 9.74 6.08 -8.20
N GLN A 278 9.04 7.21 -7.97
CA GLN A 278 8.43 8.00 -9.04
C GLN A 278 9.48 8.57 -10.00
N LEU A 279 10.53 9.21 -9.48
CA LEU A 279 11.58 9.81 -10.33
C LEU A 279 12.32 8.77 -11.18
N ILE A 280 12.64 7.61 -10.61
CA ILE A 280 13.27 6.50 -11.37
C ILE A 280 12.30 5.93 -12.42
N GLY A 281 11.01 5.87 -12.09
CA GLY A 281 9.96 5.47 -13.03
C GLY A 281 9.83 6.42 -14.22
N GLU A 282 9.82 7.72 -13.97
CA GLU A 282 9.79 8.78 -14.99
C GLU A 282 11.00 8.72 -15.94
N GLU A 283 12.16 8.29 -15.43
CA GLU A 283 13.37 8.06 -16.22
C GLU A 283 13.38 6.74 -17.01
N GLN A 284 12.24 6.05 -17.10
CA GLN A 284 12.07 4.77 -17.82
C GLN A 284 12.83 3.59 -17.19
N TYR A 285 13.11 3.67 -15.89
CA TYR A 285 13.75 2.60 -15.10
C TYR A 285 12.81 1.98 -14.08
N GLU A 286 11.51 1.91 -14.38
CA GLU A 286 10.44 1.50 -13.44
C GLU A 286 10.64 0.12 -12.77
N GLN A 287 11.38 -0.78 -13.42
CA GLN A 287 11.75 -2.08 -12.87
C GLN A 287 12.76 -1.99 -11.71
N LEU A 288 13.59 -0.94 -11.71
CA LEU A 288 14.62 -0.67 -10.71
C LEU A 288 14.12 0.23 -9.58
N SER A 289 12.95 0.86 -9.75
CA SER A 289 12.32 1.72 -8.76
C SER A 289 12.21 0.97 -7.42
N PRO A 290 12.66 1.56 -6.30
CA PRO A 290 12.59 0.93 -4.99
C PRO A 290 11.13 0.76 -4.56
N LYS A 291 10.67 -0.50 -4.47
CA LYS A 291 9.29 -0.86 -4.14
C LYS A 291 9.26 -2.10 -3.24
N VAL A 292 8.09 -2.39 -2.69
CA VAL A 292 7.87 -3.57 -1.85
C VAL A 292 7.69 -4.85 -2.69
N SER A 293 7.21 -4.72 -3.93
CA SER A 293 6.88 -5.85 -4.78
C SER A 293 8.03 -6.82 -5.08
N PRO A 294 9.28 -6.38 -5.34
CA PRO A 294 10.38 -7.33 -5.53
C PRO A 294 10.67 -8.16 -4.27
N LEU A 295 10.44 -7.62 -3.07
CA LEU A 295 10.65 -8.35 -1.81
C LEU A 295 9.64 -9.47 -1.64
N ILE A 296 8.38 -9.19 -1.94
CA ILE A 296 7.31 -10.21 -1.92
C ILE A 296 7.61 -11.27 -2.97
N ALA A 297 7.96 -10.88 -4.21
CA ALA A 297 8.32 -11.82 -5.26
C ALA A 297 9.53 -12.70 -4.88
N ALA A 298 10.56 -12.13 -4.24
CA ALA A 298 11.71 -12.89 -3.75
C ALA A 298 11.32 -13.88 -2.64
N MET A 299 10.40 -13.50 -1.74
CA MET A 299 9.84 -14.40 -0.73
C MET A 299 9.06 -15.55 -1.38
N LEU A 300 8.18 -15.27 -2.35
CA LEU A 300 7.41 -16.29 -3.07
C LEU A 300 8.33 -17.25 -3.84
N SER A 301 9.37 -16.71 -4.50
CA SER A 301 10.37 -17.50 -5.23
C SER A 301 11.18 -18.44 -4.32
N ARG A 302 11.51 -18.03 -3.08
CA ARG A 302 12.16 -18.93 -2.09
C ARG A 302 11.30 -20.12 -1.71
N ALA A 303 9.98 -19.99 -1.88
CA ALA A 303 9.00 -21.03 -1.64
C ALA A 303 8.64 -21.83 -2.91
N GLY A 304 9.41 -21.65 -3.99
CA GLY A 304 9.21 -22.36 -5.25
C GLY A 304 8.05 -21.85 -6.10
N ILE A 305 7.49 -20.69 -5.76
CA ILE A 305 6.36 -20.09 -6.49
C ILE A 305 6.89 -19.04 -7.46
N GLU A 306 6.53 -19.20 -8.73
CA GLU A 306 6.74 -18.17 -9.73
C GLU A 306 5.60 -17.16 -9.69
N CYS A 307 5.96 -15.88 -9.73
CA CYS A 307 4.99 -14.79 -9.82
C CYS A 307 5.48 -13.71 -10.77
N SER A 308 4.55 -13.10 -11.49
CA SER A 308 4.73 -11.77 -12.08
C SER A 308 3.99 -10.74 -11.24
N TYR A 309 4.37 -9.48 -11.36
CA TYR A 309 3.67 -8.40 -10.68
C TYR A 309 3.71 -7.11 -11.47
N GLU A 310 2.71 -6.27 -11.23
CA GLU A 310 2.62 -4.90 -11.73
C GLU A 310 2.39 -3.96 -10.56
N ASP A 311 3.00 -2.78 -10.62
CA ASP A 311 2.89 -1.76 -9.58
C ASP A 311 2.16 -0.53 -10.11
N TYR A 312 1.29 0.02 -9.27
CA TYR A 312 0.51 1.22 -9.56
C TYR A 312 0.70 2.23 -8.43
N TYR A 313 1.02 3.47 -8.79
CA TYR A 313 0.99 4.59 -7.86
C TYR A 313 -0.45 5.03 -7.65
N VAL A 314 -0.92 4.99 -6.41
CA VAL A 314 -2.30 5.30 -6.06
C VAL A 314 -2.35 6.57 -5.22
N ASP A 315 -3.18 7.52 -5.66
CA ASP A 315 -3.57 8.71 -4.92
C ASP A 315 -4.94 8.45 -4.27
N ASP A 316 -4.94 8.31 -2.94
CA ASP A 316 -6.12 8.02 -2.15
C ASP A 316 -7.03 9.23 -1.93
N THR A 317 -6.62 10.42 -2.38
CA THR A 317 -7.40 11.65 -2.24
C THR A 317 -8.38 11.86 -3.40
N PHE A 318 -8.32 11.04 -4.46
CA PHE A 318 -9.23 11.04 -5.63
C PHE A 318 -9.54 12.47 -6.12
N ARG A 319 -8.50 13.28 -6.31
CA ARG A 319 -8.63 14.67 -6.75
C ARG A 319 -9.13 14.71 -8.19
N ALA A 320 -10.06 15.63 -8.47
CA ALA A 320 -10.62 15.82 -9.81
C ALA A 320 -9.59 16.43 -10.79
N ASP A 321 -8.64 17.19 -10.27
CA ASP A 321 -7.53 17.76 -11.04
C ASP A 321 -6.35 16.79 -11.05
N THR A 322 -6.04 16.25 -12.22
CA THR A 322 -4.93 15.33 -12.42
C THR A 322 -3.56 15.98 -12.24
N SER A 323 -3.46 17.33 -12.33
CA SER A 323 -2.22 18.06 -12.04
C SER A 323 -1.87 18.07 -10.55
N MET A 324 -2.83 17.74 -9.68
CA MET A 324 -2.65 17.62 -8.23
C MET A 324 -2.40 16.18 -7.76
N PHE A 325 -2.13 15.26 -8.69
CA PHE A 325 -1.83 13.86 -8.39
C PHE A 325 -0.68 13.75 -7.40
N SER A 326 -0.95 13.15 -6.25
CA SER A 326 0.02 13.00 -5.16
C SER A 326 -0.12 11.59 -4.59
N PRO A 327 0.60 10.60 -5.16
CA PRO A 327 0.43 9.23 -4.74
C PRO A 327 0.94 9.05 -3.32
N SER A 328 0.11 8.39 -2.52
CA SER A 328 0.38 8.05 -1.13
C SER A 328 0.56 6.55 -0.96
N GLN A 329 0.24 5.74 -1.98
CA GLN A 329 0.29 4.29 -1.91
C GLN A 329 0.91 3.68 -3.16
N ILE A 330 1.53 2.52 -3.00
CA ILE A 330 1.91 1.64 -4.10
C ILE A 330 1.04 0.40 -4.00
N ALA A 331 0.21 0.18 -5.02
CA ALA A 331 -0.57 -1.04 -5.17
C ALA A 331 0.20 -2.01 -6.08
N SER A 332 0.51 -3.20 -5.58
CA SER A 332 1.21 -4.24 -6.31
C SER A 332 0.23 -5.40 -6.54
N GLN A 333 -0.07 -5.67 -7.80
CA GLN A 333 -0.88 -6.81 -8.21
C GLN A 333 0.04 -7.95 -8.64
N PHE A 334 -0.05 -9.10 -7.98
CA PHE A 334 0.72 -10.30 -8.27
C PHE A 334 -0.16 -11.29 -9.01
N ASP A 335 0.34 -11.85 -10.11
CA ASP A 335 -0.18 -13.07 -10.73
C ASP A 335 0.67 -14.24 -10.26
N ILE A 336 0.06 -15.14 -9.50
CA ILE A 336 0.73 -16.25 -8.84
C ILE A 336 0.38 -17.54 -9.55
N SER A 337 1.42 -18.18 -10.09
CA SER A 337 1.33 -19.52 -10.67
C SER A 337 1.59 -20.54 -9.58
N LEU A 338 0.53 -21.22 -9.12
CA LEU A 338 0.64 -22.25 -8.08
C LEU A 338 1.03 -23.63 -8.65
N CYS A 339 1.40 -23.71 -9.94
CA CYS A 339 1.57 -24.93 -10.75
C CYS A 339 2.20 -26.12 -10.03
#